data_AF-A0A495ZBK5-F1
#
_entry.id   AF-A0A495ZBK5-F1
#
_cell.length_a   1.000
_cell.length_b   1.000
_cell.length_c   1.000
_cell.angle_alpha   90.00
_cell.angle_beta   90.00
_cell.angle_gamma   90.00
#
_symmetry.space_group_name_H-M   'P 1'
#
loop_
_entity.id
_entity.type
_entity.pdbx_description
1 polymer ?
#
loop_
_entity_poly.entity_id
_entity_poly.type
_entity_poly.pdbx_seq_one_letter_code
_entity_poly.pdbx_strand_id
1 'polypeptide(L)'
;MAEQNGNENIDEMQDQTEAASGVIINAAQMQSIDISERFTRTKTETGWRIKLEASARVTVNFMTSMRKLELTLMQDDCIERDGDDLILVRNQPADAYRSQRGVSSSPLARSNEPASVPDASEN
;
A
#
# COMPACT_ATOMS: atom_id res chain seq x y z
N MET A 1 -53.05 13.46 -26.85
CA MET A 1 -52.33 14.36 -25.91
C MET A 1 -51.81 13.53 -24.76
N ALA A 2 -50.64 13.93 -24.25
CA ALA A 2 -49.81 13.31 -23.20
C ALA A 2 -48.81 12.25 -23.70
N GLU A 3 -47.73 12.78 -24.28
CA GLU A 3 -46.37 12.26 -24.18
C GLU A 3 -45.96 12.23 -22.69
N GLN A 4 -45.17 11.24 -22.27
CA GLN A 4 -44.05 11.47 -21.35
C GLN A 4 -43.12 10.25 -21.31
N ASN A 5 -41.96 10.47 -21.91
CA ASN A 5 -40.72 9.73 -21.73
C ASN A 5 -40.34 9.68 -20.24
N GLY A 6 -39.84 8.53 -19.81
CA GLY A 6 -39.11 8.36 -18.57
C GLY A 6 -38.13 7.20 -18.71
N ASN A 7 -37.16 7.36 -19.61
CA ASN A 7 -36.00 6.47 -19.69
C ASN A 7 -35.17 6.69 -18.43
N GLU A 8 -35.51 5.97 -17.36
CA GLU A 8 -34.69 5.89 -16.16
C GLU A 8 -33.43 5.10 -16.51
N ASN A 9 -32.45 5.81 -17.06
CA ASN A 9 -31.07 5.39 -17.09
C ASN A 9 -30.60 5.44 -15.64
N ILE A 10 -30.85 4.35 -14.92
CA ILE A 10 -30.22 4.07 -13.64
C ILE A 10 -28.76 3.88 -14.00
N ASP A 11 -28.00 4.96 -13.86
CA ASP A 11 -26.56 4.92 -13.71
C ASP A 11 -26.32 4.02 -12.49
N GLU A 12 -26.21 2.71 -12.74
CA GLU A 12 -25.51 1.77 -11.88
C GLU A 12 -24.06 2.26 -11.86
N MET A 13 -23.84 3.36 -11.14
CA MET A 13 -22.57 3.72 -10.57
C MET A 13 -22.25 2.52 -9.71
N GLN A 14 -21.51 1.59 -10.30
CA GLN A 14 -20.92 0.47 -9.62
C GLN A 14 -20.11 1.08 -8.50
N ASP A 15 -20.72 1.18 -7.32
CA ASP A 15 -20.03 1.08 -6.05
C ASP A 15 -19.41 -0.32 -6.10
N GLN A 16 -18.30 -0.42 -6.83
CA GLN A 16 -17.36 -1.50 -6.66
C GLN A 16 -16.93 -1.32 -5.21
N THR A 17 -17.66 -1.99 -4.32
CA THR A 17 -17.26 -2.23 -2.95
C THR A 17 -16.08 -3.20 -3.01
N GLU A 18 -15.00 -2.79 -3.69
CA GLU A 18 -13.69 -3.40 -3.55
C GLU A 18 -13.35 -3.23 -2.07
N ALA A 19 -13.19 -4.36 -1.38
CA ALA A 19 -12.88 -4.35 0.04
C ALA A 19 -11.60 -3.53 0.25
N ALA A 20 -11.74 -2.30 0.73
CA ALA A 20 -10.62 -1.43 1.06
C ALA A 20 -9.79 -2.13 2.13
N SER A 21 -8.60 -2.61 1.76
CA SER A 21 -7.73 -3.34 2.68
C SER A 21 -7.04 -2.34 3.59
N GLY A 22 -7.42 -2.31 4.86
CA GLY A 22 -6.84 -1.39 5.83
C GLY A 22 -5.88 -2.02 6.83
N VAL A 23 -5.01 -1.20 7.42
CA VAL A 23 -4.32 -1.54 8.68
C VAL A 23 -4.74 -0.52 9.73
N ILE A 24 -5.22 -1.02 10.88
CA ILE A 24 -5.59 -0.18 12.02
C ILE A 24 -4.53 -0.37 13.10
N ILE A 25 -4.04 0.75 13.64
CA ILE A 25 -2.98 0.80 14.62
C ILE A 25 -3.42 1.72 15.74
N ASN A 26 -3.24 1.31 16.99
CA ASN A 26 -3.45 2.20 18.11
C ASN A 26 -2.39 3.32 18.10
N ALA A 27 -2.84 4.56 17.97
CA ALA A 27 -2.01 5.75 17.84
C ALA A 27 -1.27 6.12 19.13
N ALA A 28 -1.72 5.67 20.32
CA ALA A 28 -0.94 5.83 21.55
C ALA A 28 0.32 4.95 21.57
N GLN A 29 0.36 3.88 20.78
CA GLN A 29 1.55 3.03 20.64
C GLN A 29 2.55 3.59 19.62
N MET A 30 2.17 4.61 18.84
CA MET A 30 2.98 5.14 17.75
C MET A 30 3.87 6.30 18.22
N GLN A 31 5.16 6.21 17.91
CA GLN A 31 6.11 7.28 18.15
C GLN A 31 6.15 8.28 16.99
N SER A 32 6.26 7.78 15.76
CA SER A 32 6.37 8.60 14.56
C SER A 32 5.93 7.85 13.31
N ILE A 33 5.61 8.61 12.26
CA ILE A 33 5.37 8.10 10.91
C ILE A 33 6.35 8.80 9.99
N ASP A 34 7.06 8.02 9.19
CA ASP A 34 7.91 8.49 8.11
C ASP A 34 7.27 8.12 6.77
N ILE A 35 7.19 9.09 5.86
CA ILE A 35 6.60 8.94 4.53
C ILE A 35 7.66 9.39 3.52
N SER A 36 8.08 8.49 2.64
CA SER A 36 9.22 8.74 1.75
C SER A 36 8.95 9.74 0.62
N GLU A 37 7.69 10.02 0.32
CA GLU A 37 7.25 10.81 -0.85
C GLU A 37 6.36 11.99 -0.46
N ARG A 38 6.01 12.82 -1.45
CA ARG A 38 5.11 13.96 -1.25
C ARG A 38 3.70 13.51 -0.89
N PHE A 39 3.10 14.26 0.02
CA PHE A 39 1.77 13.99 0.53
C PHE A 39 1.04 15.30 0.86
N THR A 40 -0.28 15.25 0.79
CA THR A 40 -1.15 16.33 1.26
C THR A 40 -1.74 15.94 2.61
N ARG A 41 -1.65 16.84 3.59
CA ARG A 41 -2.28 16.66 4.91
C ARG A 41 -3.45 17.61 5.07
N THR A 42 -4.59 17.07 5.45
CA THR A 42 -5.83 17.80 5.75
C THR A 42 -6.20 17.56 7.21
N LYS A 43 -6.54 18.63 7.94
CA LYS A 43 -7.04 18.51 9.31
C LYS A 43 -8.51 18.08 9.27
N THR A 44 -8.87 17.12 10.11
CA THR A 44 -10.26 16.65 10.28
C THR A 44 -10.77 17.09 11.66
N GLU A 45 -12.06 16.87 11.95
CA GLU A 45 -12.65 17.23 13.25
C GLU A 45 -11.97 16.50 14.42
N THR A 46 -11.60 15.25 14.21
CA THR A 46 -11.06 14.32 15.21
C THR A 46 -9.55 14.10 15.11
N GLY A 47 -8.90 14.66 14.09
CA GLY A 47 -7.47 14.50 13.88
C GLY A 47 -6.98 15.04 12.55
N TRP A 48 -6.44 14.14 11.71
CA TRP A 48 -5.94 14.52 10.39
C TRP A 48 -6.00 13.34 9.42
N ARG A 49 -6.10 13.67 8.13
CA ARG A 49 -5.98 12.72 7.02
C ARG A 49 -4.83 13.14 6.13
N ILE A 50 -3.99 12.19 5.75
CA ILE A 50 -2.93 12.33 4.76
C ILE A 50 -3.37 11.57 3.53
N LYS A 51 -3.34 12.24 2.38
CA LYS A 51 -3.55 11.64 1.07
C LYS A 51 -2.21 11.61 0.34
N LEU A 52 -1.85 10.45 -0.19
CA LEU A 52 -0.60 10.28 -0.93
C LEU A 52 -0.74 10.75 -2.38
N GLU A 53 0.21 11.56 -2.83
CA GLU A 53 0.25 12.06 -4.22
C GLU A 53 0.93 11.07 -5.18
N ALA A 54 1.74 10.15 -4.64
CA ALA A 54 2.45 9.12 -5.37
C ALA A 54 2.62 7.86 -4.49
N SER A 55 3.08 6.76 -5.09
CA SER A 55 3.38 5.54 -4.35
C SER A 55 4.50 5.80 -3.34
N ALA A 56 4.24 5.60 -2.06
CA ALA A 56 5.15 5.95 -0.96
C ALA A 56 5.40 4.75 -0.06
N ARG A 57 6.63 4.67 0.48
CA ARG A 57 6.92 3.78 1.60
C ARG A 57 6.59 4.52 2.88
N VAL A 58 5.74 3.91 3.69
CA VAL A 58 5.30 4.41 4.99
C VAL A 58 5.90 3.53 6.07
N THR A 59 6.62 4.16 7.00
CA THR A 59 7.22 3.50 8.15
C THR A 59 6.59 4.04 9.43
N VAL A 60 5.94 3.18 10.19
CA VAL A 60 5.37 3.50 11.50
C VAL A 60 6.32 2.97 12.56
N ASN A 61 6.87 3.87 13.38
CA ASN A 61 7.73 3.53 14.51
C ASN A 61 6.88 3.48 15.77
N PHE A 62 7.04 2.43 16.58
CA PHE A 62 6.29 2.24 17.81
C PHE A 62 7.09 2.70 19.04
N MET A 63 6.43 3.32 20.01
CA MET A 63 7.09 3.86 21.21
C MET A 63 7.68 2.76 22.11
N THR A 64 6.97 1.65 22.25
CA THR A 64 7.24 0.63 23.28
C THR A 64 8.05 -0.56 22.78
N SER A 65 8.44 -0.57 21.50
CA SER A 65 9.05 -1.74 20.88
C SER A 65 10.12 -1.32 19.87
N MET A 66 11.20 -2.10 19.74
CA MET A 66 12.14 -1.97 18.61
C MET A 66 11.53 -2.40 17.26
N ARG A 67 10.21 -2.60 17.21
CA ARG A 67 9.47 -2.97 16.02
C ARG A 67 9.13 -1.71 15.24
N LYS A 68 9.18 -1.84 13.92
CA LYS A 68 8.63 -0.89 12.97
C LYS A 68 7.68 -1.64 12.04
N LEU A 69 6.63 -0.95 11.61
CA LEU A 69 5.75 -1.44 10.56
C LEU A 69 6.09 -0.69 9.29
N GLU A 70 6.43 -1.44 8.25
CA GLU A 70 6.79 -0.89 6.94
C GLU A 70 5.77 -1.36 5.91
N LEU A 71 5.15 -0.40 5.24
CA LEU A 71 4.09 -0.64 4.28
C LEU A 71 4.32 0.23 3.05
N THR A 72 4.09 -0.33 1.88
CA THR A 72 3.96 0.46 0.65
C THR A 72 2.50 0.82 0.48
N LEU A 73 2.24 2.11 0.33
CA LEU A 73 0.95 2.66 -0.06
C LEU A 73 1.08 3.27 -1.46
N MET A 74 0.01 3.20 -2.24
CA MET A 74 -0.06 3.69 -3.61
C MET A 74 -0.59 5.13 -3.67
N GLN A 75 -0.57 5.70 -4.87
CA GLN A 75 -1.26 6.95 -5.14
C GLN A 75 -2.75 6.83 -4.76
N ASP A 76 -3.31 7.91 -4.22
CA ASP A 76 -4.68 8.00 -3.70
C ASP A 76 -4.97 7.21 -2.40
N ASP A 77 -4.03 6.40 -1.91
CA ASP A 77 -4.15 5.81 -0.58
C ASP A 77 -4.13 6.88 0.51
N CYS A 78 -4.79 6.55 1.63
CA CYS A 78 -5.03 7.48 2.72
C CYS A 78 -4.46 6.93 4.04
N ILE A 79 -3.88 7.83 4.82
CA ILE A 79 -3.51 7.58 6.22
C ILE A 79 -4.33 8.54 7.06
N GLU A 80 -5.19 8.02 7.91
CA GLU A 80 -6.04 8.81 8.77
C GLU A 80 -5.66 8.60 10.23
N ARG A 81 -5.63 9.69 10.99
CA ARG A 81 -5.64 9.65 12.44
C ARG A 81 -6.99 10.13 12.93
N ASP A 82 -7.72 9.23 13.55
CA ASP A 82 -9.01 9.47 14.19
C ASP A 82 -8.86 9.22 15.69
N GLY A 83 -8.69 10.30 16.47
CA GLY A 83 -8.47 10.19 17.91
C GLY A 83 -7.25 9.33 18.28
N ASP A 84 -7.52 8.15 18.84
CA ASP A 84 -6.53 7.16 19.29
C ASP A 84 -6.23 6.08 18.24
N ASP A 85 -6.85 6.13 17.06
CA ASP A 85 -6.62 5.18 15.99
C ASP A 85 -5.88 5.83 14.82
N LEU A 86 -4.91 5.10 14.28
CA LEU A 86 -4.27 5.36 13.01
C LEU A 86 -4.72 4.30 12.01
N ILE A 87 -5.39 4.75 10.95
CA ILE A 87 -6.03 3.92 9.95
C ILE A 87 -5.29 4.16 8.63
N LEU A 88 -4.69 3.12 8.09
CA LEU A 88 -4.10 3.14 6.76
C LEU A 88 -5.07 2.46 5.82
N VAL A 89 -5.61 3.19 4.85
CA VAL A 89 -6.61 2.71 3.89
C VAL A 89 -5.95 2.55 2.53
N ARG A 90 -6.01 1.33 2.00
CA ARG A 90 -5.62 1.04 0.61
C ARG A 90 -6.85 1.10 -0.28
N ASN A 91 -6.75 1.92 -1.32
CA ASN A 91 -7.82 2.14 -2.27
C ASN A 91 -7.72 1.23 -3.51
N GLN A 92 -6.61 0.49 -3.64
CA GLN A 92 -6.41 -0.48 -4.72
C GLN A 92 -6.66 -1.92 -4.24
N PRO A 93 -6.95 -2.87 -5.15
CA PRO A 93 -7.04 -4.28 -4.79
C PRO A 93 -5.69 -4.81 -4.29
N ALA A 94 -5.73 -5.80 -3.38
CA ALA A 94 -4.54 -6.36 -2.75
C ALA A 94 -3.48 -6.89 -3.75
N ASP A 95 -3.91 -7.29 -4.96
CA ASP A 95 -3.02 -7.78 -6.02
C ASP A 95 -2.09 -6.67 -6.56
N ALA A 96 -2.56 -5.42 -6.63
CA ALA A 96 -1.74 -4.28 -7.05
C ALA A 96 -0.51 -4.09 -6.15
N TYR A 97 -0.67 -4.28 -4.84
CA TYR A 97 0.42 -4.18 -3.86
C TYR A 97 1.35 -5.40 -3.85
N ARG A 98 0.93 -6.54 -4.43
CA ARG A 98 1.73 -7.78 -4.47
C ARG A 98 2.93 -7.61 -5.39
N SER A 99 2.73 -6.96 -6.54
CA SER A 99 3.78 -6.66 -7.51
C SER A 99 4.86 -5.73 -6.97
N GLN A 100 4.52 -4.89 -5.97
CA GLN A 100 5.46 -3.97 -5.32
C GLN A 100 6.22 -4.58 -4.14
N ARG A 101 5.78 -5.70 -3.57
CA ARG A 101 6.58 -6.48 -2.61
C ARG A 101 7.72 -7.28 -3.29
N GLY A 102 7.85 -7.19 -4.61
CA GLY A 102 8.70 -8.04 -5.45
C GLY A 102 10.16 -7.63 -5.64
N VAL A 103 10.74 -6.72 -4.85
CA VAL A 103 12.20 -6.42 -4.93
C VAL A 103 13.06 -7.15 -3.88
N SER A 104 12.48 -8.13 -3.19
CA SER A 104 13.28 -9.20 -2.59
C SER A 104 13.18 -10.45 -3.47
N SER A 105 13.67 -10.32 -4.70
CA SER A 105 14.11 -11.48 -5.48
C SER A 105 15.24 -12.15 -4.71
N SER A 106 14.85 -13.15 -3.90
CA SER A 106 15.80 -14.10 -3.35
C SER A 106 16.48 -14.82 -4.52
N PRO A 107 17.80 -14.72 -4.73
CA PRO A 107 18.48 -15.37 -5.85
C PRO A 107 18.76 -16.86 -5.59
N LEU A 108 18.06 -17.50 -4.65
CA LEU A 108 18.27 -18.93 -4.34
C LEU A 108 17.67 -19.89 -5.38
N ALA A 109 17.12 -19.38 -6.48
CA ALA A 109 16.66 -20.20 -7.59
C ALA A 109 17.74 -20.34 -8.68
N ARG A 110 18.46 -21.46 -8.62
CA ARG A 110 19.14 -22.17 -9.73
C ARG A 110 20.21 -21.39 -10.54
N SER A 111 21.46 -21.56 -10.15
CA SER A 111 22.55 -21.78 -11.12
C SER A 111 23.13 -23.17 -10.89
N ASN A 112 22.63 -24.13 -11.64
CA ASN A 112 23.22 -25.45 -11.76
C ASN A 112 24.34 -25.31 -12.80
N GLU A 113 25.53 -24.86 -12.40
CA GLU A 113 26.70 -24.83 -13.28
C GLU A 113 27.15 -26.28 -13.58
N PRO A 114 27.16 -26.74 -14.84
CA PRO A 114 27.93 -27.92 -15.19
C PRO A 114 29.40 -27.55 -15.13
N ALA A 115 30.15 -28.18 -14.22
CA ALA A 115 31.60 -28.06 -14.13
C ALA A 115 32.23 -28.40 -15.49
N SER A 116 32.67 -27.37 -16.21
CA SER A 116 33.54 -27.53 -17.38
C SER A 116 34.94 -27.81 -16.86
N VAL A 117 35.36 -29.07 -16.94
CA VAL A 117 36.75 -29.48 -16.69
C VAL A 117 37.62 -28.97 -17.84
N PRO A 118 38.68 -28.17 -17.60
CA PRO A 118 39.71 -27.96 -18.60
C PRO A 118 40.63 -29.20 -18.65
N ASP A 119 40.65 -29.83 -19.81
CA ASP A 119 41.60 -30.86 -20.23
C ASP A 119 43.03 -30.30 -20.14
N ALA A 120 43.82 -30.87 -19.22
CA ALA A 120 45.24 -30.58 -19.10
C ALA A 120 46.00 -31.38 -20.16
N SER A 121 46.22 -30.77 -21.33
CA SER A 121 47.23 -31.20 -22.27
C SER A 121 48.59 -30.65 -21.85
N GLU A 122 49.39 -31.47 -21.16
CA GLU A 122 50.84 -31.28 -21.01
C GLU A 122 51.59 -32.51 -21.56
N ASN A 123 52.38 -32.24 -22.62
CA ASN A 123 53.56 -32.95 -23.13
C ASN A 123 53.44 -34.36 -23.73
#